data_AF-A0A3D4U805-F1
#
_entry.id   AF-A0A3D4U805-F1
#
_cell.length_a   1.000
_cell.length_b   1.000
_cell.length_c   1.000
_cell.angle_alpha   90.00
_cell.angle_beta   90.00
_cell.angle_gamma   90.00
#
_symmetry.space_group_name_H-M   'P 1'
#
loop_
_entity.id
_entity.type
_entity.pdbx_description
1 polymer ?
#
loop_
_entity_poly.entity_id
_entity_poly.type
_entity_poly.pdbx_seq_one_letter_code
_entity_poly.pdbx_strand_id
1 'polypeptide(L)'
;MITPLPQKFEPGIRFGYSNSGFVLLGLVIESVSGKTYQQYVTEEIISSLNLQHTGFYRTDALPANTAYGYMDDDSGQWRTNIFCLPVLGGADGGLFTCAADLDKLWRAVFAGHVLSENMLQAFLKPQVMRNERGSYGLGIYRYDNGGSTAYYAVGGDSGVDFFTVYFPEQKVTASAMGNSEINTYPLLNAMLFDI
;
A
#
# COMPACT_ATOMS: atom_id res chain seq x y z
N MET A 1 -23.70 12.60 -13.47
CA MET A 1 -24.47 11.41 -13.04
C MET A 1 -23.51 10.24 -13.13
N ILE A 2 -23.14 9.61 -12.02
CA ILE A 2 -22.28 8.41 -12.05
C ILE A 2 -23.18 7.26 -12.50
N THR A 3 -22.92 6.71 -13.68
CA THR A 3 -23.65 5.54 -14.18
C THR A 3 -23.28 4.34 -13.30
N PRO A 4 -24.25 3.65 -12.66
CA PRO A 4 -23.95 2.46 -11.89
C PRO A 4 -23.41 1.38 -12.83
N LEU A 5 -22.18 0.94 -12.58
CA LEU A 5 -21.60 -0.20 -13.28
C LEU A 5 -22.15 -1.50 -12.67
N PRO A 6 -22.42 -2.53 -13.48
CA PRO A 6 -22.85 -3.82 -12.96
C PRO A 6 -21.72 -4.47 -12.15
N GLN A 7 -22.10 -5.25 -11.17
CA GLN A 7 -21.18 -6.11 -10.44
C GLN A 7 -20.48 -7.08 -11.40
N LYS A 8 -19.15 -7.22 -11.30
CA LYS A 8 -18.37 -8.07 -12.21
C LYS A 8 -18.57 -9.58 -12.00
N PHE A 9 -18.91 -9.99 -10.77
CA PHE A 9 -19.14 -11.38 -10.34
C PHE A 9 -19.69 -11.40 -8.92
N GLU A 10 -20.41 -12.46 -8.52
CA GLU A 10 -20.99 -12.61 -7.17
C GLU A 10 -19.96 -12.42 -6.03
N PRO A 11 -20.33 -11.86 -4.87
CA PRO A 11 -19.35 -11.62 -3.81
C PRO A 11 -18.78 -12.93 -3.28
N GLY A 12 -17.45 -12.99 -3.11
CA GLY A 12 -16.77 -14.14 -2.50
C GLY A 12 -16.48 -15.33 -3.41
N ILE A 13 -16.97 -15.38 -4.66
CA ILE A 13 -16.73 -16.55 -5.53
C ILE A 13 -15.34 -16.60 -6.16
N ARG A 14 -14.66 -15.45 -6.29
CA ARG A 14 -13.27 -15.35 -6.78
C ARG A 14 -12.60 -14.07 -6.31
N PHE A 15 -11.28 -14.06 -6.37
CA PHE A 15 -10.48 -12.85 -6.15
C PHE A 15 -10.50 -11.94 -7.39
N GLY A 16 -10.66 -10.64 -7.16
CA GLY A 16 -10.40 -9.59 -8.13
C GLY A 16 -9.98 -8.32 -7.40
N TYR A 17 -8.76 -7.84 -7.69
CA TYR A 17 -8.26 -6.61 -7.08
C TYR A 17 -9.13 -5.41 -7.51
N SER A 18 -9.46 -4.53 -6.55
CA SER A 18 -10.41 -3.43 -6.78
C SER A 18 -10.08 -2.22 -5.91
N ASN A 19 -9.53 -1.17 -6.53
CA ASN A 19 -9.32 0.13 -5.87
C ASN A 19 -10.63 0.71 -5.34
N SER A 20 -11.73 0.62 -6.11
CA SER A 20 -13.05 1.06 -5.64
C SER A 20 -13.50 0.35 -4.36
N GLY A 21 -13.08 -0.91 -4.15
CA GLY A 21 -13.32 -1.62 -2.90
C GLY A 21 -12.62 -0.94 -1.71
N PHE A 22 -11.38 -0.50 -1.87
CA PHE A 22 -10.65 0.25 -0.85
C PHE A 22 -11.22 1.65 -0.62
N VAL A 23 -11.67 2.34 -1.67
CA VAL A 23 -12.38 3.62 -1.53
C VAL A 23 -13.65 3.44 -0.66
N LEU A 24 -14.43 2.38 -0.90
CA LEU A 24 -15.60 2.06 -0.09
C LEU A 24 -15.24 1.75 1.37
N LEU A 25 -14.12 1.04 1.62
CA LEU A 25 -13.62 0.82 2.98
C LEU A 25 -13.22 2.14 3.66
N GLY A 26 -12.63 3.08 2.92
CA GLY A 26 -12.37 4.44 3.39
C GLY A 26 -13.65 5.12 3.87
N LEU A 27 -14.72 5.08 3.06
CA LEU A 27 -16.01 5.66 3.44
C LEU A 27 -16.64 4.98 4.67
N VAL A 28 -16.42 3.68 4.86
CA VAL A 28 -16.84 2.98 6.09
C VAL A 28 -16.10 3.52 7.31
N ILE A 29 -14.78 3.73 7.20
CA ILE A 29 -13.98 4.35 8.26
C ILE A 29 -14.53 5.75 8.58
N GLU A 30 -14.82 6.56 7.57
CA GLU A 30 -15.39 7.90 7.77
C GLU A 30 -16.76 7.86 8.46
N SER A 31 -17.65 6.96 8.00
CA SER A 31 -18.99 6.81 8.55
C SER A 31 -18.99 6.34 10.01
N VAL A 32 -18.04 5.48 10.40
CA VAL A 32 -17.99 4.90 11.75
C VAL A 32 -17.23 5.83 12.71
N SER A 33 -16.18 6.50 12.24
CA SER A 33 -15.33 7.35 13.09
C SER A 33 -15.79 8.81 13.18
N GLY A 34 -16.53 9.30 12.18
CA GLY A 34 -16.88 10.72 12.04
C GLY A 34 -15.72 11.62 11.61
N LYS A 35 -14.55 11.06 11.25
CA LYS A 35 -13.37 11.78 10.74
C LYS A 35 -13.20 11.48 9.26
N THR A 36 -12.51 12.35 8.51
CA THR A 36 -12.09 11.96 7.15
C THR A 36 -11.10 10.80 7.22
N TYR A 37 -10.98 10.02 6.13
CA TYR A 37 -10.04 8.89 6.07
C TYR A 37 -8.60 9.35 6.39
N GLN A 38 -8.17 10.47 5.80
CA GLN A 38 -6.83 11.02 6.02
C GLN A 38 -6.62 11.43 7.49
N GLN A 39 -7.61 12.05 8.12
CA GLN A 39 -7.54 12.42 9.54
C GLN A 39 -7.42 11.18 10.42
N TYR A 40 -8.28 10.17 10.20
CA TYR A 40 -8.27 8.94 10.97
C TYR A 40 -6.91 8.22 10.88
N VAL A 41 -6.39 8.01 9.66
CA VAL A 41 -5.08 7.37 9.47
C VAL A 41 -3.94 8.22 10.05
N THR A 42 -4.02 9.55 9.92
CA THR A 42 -2.99 10.45 10.47
C THR A 42 -2.93 10.36 11.99
N GLU A 43 -4.07 10.32 12.67
CA GLU A 43 -4.13 10.25 14.13
C GLU A 43 -3.82 8.86 14.65
N GLU A 44 -4.53 7.84 14.16
CA GLU A 44 -4.49 6.50 14.74
C GLU A 44 -3.21 5.72 14.37
N ILE A 45 -2.60 6.03 13.21
CA ILE A 45 -1.44 5.29 12.70
C ILE A 45 -0.20 6.19 12.63
N ILE A 46 -0.23 7.25 11.83
CA ILE A 46 0.97 8.05 11.52
C ILE A 46 1.51 8.75 12.78
N SER A 47 0.64 9.43 13.52
CA SER A 47 1.00 10.16 14.73
C SER A 47 1.32 9.21 15.88
N SER A 48 0.49 8.18 16.10
CA SER A 48 0.70 7.15 17.14
C SER A 48 2.04 6.43 17.01
N LEU A 49 2.51 6.19 15.78
CA LEU A 49 3.79 5.52 15.52
C LEU A 49 4.95 6.49 15.26
N ASN A 50 4.70 7.81 15.32
CA ASN A 50 5.69 8.86 15.03
C ASN A 50 6.39 8.65 13.67
N LEU A 51 5.59 8.47 12.62
CA LEU A 51 6.06 8.32 11.23
C LEU A 51 6.28 9.72 10.62
N GLN A 52 7.44 10.31 10.88
CA GLN A 52 7.73 11.72 10.62
C GLN A 52 7.78 12.12 9.13
N HIS A 53 7.97 11.16 8.23
CA HIS A 53 8.09 11.37 6.79
C HIS A 53 6.95 10.68 6.04
N THR A 54 5.84 10.43 6.71
CA THR A 54 4.66 9.78 6.15
C THR A 54 3.44 10.68 6.25
N GLY A 55 2.65 10.79 5.19
CA GLY A 55 1.47 11.63 5.21
C GLY A 55 0.71 11.73 3.89
N PHE A 56 -0.51 12.27 3.98
CA PHE A 56 -1.30 12.66 2.83
C PHE A 56 -0.94 14.08 2.42
N TYR A 57 0.03 14.20 1.52
CA TYR A 57 0.47 15.49 1.00
C TYR A 57 -0.27 15.86 -0.26
N ARG A 58 -0.58 17.15 -0.41
CA ARG A 58 -1.14 17.66 -1.66
C ARG A 58 -0.04 17.75 -2.70
N THR A 59 -0.27 17.19 -3.89
CA THR A 59 0.72 17.17 -4.98
C THR A 59 1.04 18.56 -5.55
N ASP A 60 0.15 19.53 -5.35
CA ASP A 60 0.33 20.94 -5.70
C ASP A 60 0.97 21.79 -4.60
N ALA A 61 1.26 21.21 -3.44
CA ALA A 61 1.84 21.89 -2.28
C ALA A 61 2.70 20.93 -1.42
N LEU A 62 3.61 20.21 -2.07
CA LEU A 62 4.45 19.22 -1.39
C LEU A 62 5.37 19.87 -0.34
N PRO A 63 5.53 19.28 0.85
CA PRO A 63 6.50 19.73 1.83
C PRO A 63 7.94 19.45 1.36
N ALA A 64 8.91 20.08 2.03
CA ALA A 64 10.33 19.83 1.77
C ALA A 64 10.67 18.34 1.90
N ASN A 65 11.71 17.90 1.18
CA ASN A 65 12.17 16.50 1.13
C ASN A 65 11.11 15.51 0.59
N THR A 66 10.23 15.96 -0.30
CA THR A 66 9.29 15.10 -1.00
C THR A 66 9.66 15.03 -2.49
N ALA A 67 9.77 13.84 -3.05
CA ALA A 67 10.04 13.66 -4.47
C ALA A 67 8.79 13.94 -5.31
N TYR A 68 8.97 14.59 -6.47
CA TYR A 68 7.96 14.60 -7.52
C TYR A 68 7.99 13.25 -8.25
N GLY A 69 6.82 12.77 -8.70
CA GLY A 69 6.75 11.69 -9.66
C GLY A 69 6.96 12.23 -11.08
N TYR A 70 7.74 11.51 -11.88
CA TYR A 70 8.11 11.89 -13.24
C TYR A 70 7.64 10.84 -14.24
N MET A 71 7.11 11.30 -15.36
CA MET A 71 6.76 10.48 -16.51
C MET A 71 7.47 11.04 -17.73
N ASP A 72 7.89 10.18 -18.64
CA ASP A 72 8.23 10.61 -19.99
C ASP A 72 6.95 10.71 -20.83
N ASP A 73 7.02 11.50 -21.89
CA ASP A 73 6.09 11.37 -23.01
C ASP A 73 6.70 10.49 -24.10
N ASP A 74 5.90 10.10 -25.09
CA ASP A 74 6.35 9.30 -26.23
C ASP A 74 7.49 9.98 -27.04
N SER A 75 7.80 11.25 -26.76
CA SER A 75 8.91 12.01 -27.36
C SER A 75 10.20 11.99 -26.52
N GLY A 76 10.19 11.35 -25.35
CA GLY A 76 11.31 11.25 -24.43
C GLY A 76 11.50 12.49 -23.54
N GLN A 77 10.51 13.39 -23.47
CA GLN A 77 10.55 14.54 -22.57
C GLN A 77 9.92 14.20 -21.22
N TRP A 78 10.61 14.58 -20.14
CA TRP A 78 10.13 14.36 -18.78
C TRP A 78 9.19 15.46 -18.31
N ARG A 79 8.09 15.08 -17.66
CA ARG A 79 7.16 15.96 -16.95
C ARG A 79 6.76 15.37 -15.61
N THR A 80 6.24 16.20 -14.71
CA THR A 80 5.71 15.72 -13.43
C THR A 80 4.31 15.10 -13.59
N ASN A 81 3.93 14.26 -12.63
CA ASN A 81 2.62 13.59 -12.58
C ASN A 81 1.52 14.37 -11.87
N ILE A 82 1.74 15.65 -11.56
CA ILE A 82 0.83 16.49 -10.75
C ILE A 82 -0.62 16.54 -11.28
N PHE A 83 -0.84 16.37 -12.58
CA PHE A 83 -2.17 16.36 -13.22
C PHE A 83 -2.67 14.96 -13.62
N CYS A 84 -1.94 13.90 -13.28
CA CYS A 84 -2.29 12.53 -13.67
C CYS A 84 -2.91 11.74 -12.52
N LEU A 85 -2.76 12.20 -11.28
CA LEU A 85 -3.27 11.54 -10.08
C LEU A 85 -4.20 12.47 -9.29
N PRO A 86 -5.04 11.93 -8.39
CA PRO A 86 -5.76 12.75 -7.42
C PRO A 86 -4.79 13.67 -6.67
N VAL A 87 -5.18 14.93 -6.47
CA VAL A 87 -4.31 15.94 -5.81
C VAL A 87 -3.93 15.55 -4.38
N LEU A 88 -4.72 14.70 -3.75
CA LEU A 88 -4.51 14.17 -2.40
C LEU A 88 -4.80 12.68 -2.41
N GLY A 89 -3.95 11.89 -1.74
CA GLY A 89 -4.16 10.46 -1.57
C GLY A 89 -5.42 10.11 -0.78
N GLY A 90 -5.87 8.88 -0.94
CA GLY A 90 -7.07 8.31 -0.32
C GLY A 90 -6.86 6.87 0.15
N ALA A 91 -7.96 6.15 0.35
CA ALA A 91 -7.94 4.82 0.93
C ALA A 91 -7.39 3.73 0.01
N ASP A 92 -7.33 3.97 -1.29
CA ASP A 92 -6.80 3.06 -2.31
C ASP A 92 -5.36 3.37 -2.74
N GLY A 93 -4.80 4.52 -2.37
CA GLY A 93 -3.43 4.90 -2.75
C GLY A 93 -3.09 6.37 -2.52
N GLY A 94 -1.85 6.76 -2.86
CA GLY A 94 -1.38 8.16 -2.80
C GLY A 94 -0.85 8.65 -1.45
N LEU A 95 -0.57 7.75 -0.50
CA LEU A 95 0.16 8.09 0.72
C LEU A 95 1.65 8.27 0.41
N PHE A 96 2.26 9.35 0.88
CA PHE A 96 3.70 9.55 0.82
C PHE A 96 4.37 8.94 2.05
N THR A 97 5.54 8.33 1.88
CA THR A 97 6.30 7.70 2.97
C THR A 97 7.79 7.57 2.60
N CYS A 98 8.59 6.97 3.47
CA CYS A 98 9.98 6.60 3.22
C CYS A 98 10.31 5.20 3.78
N ALA A 99 11.42 4.60 3.36
CA ALA A 99 11.82 3.27 3.80
C ALA A 99 11.94 3.14 5.33
N ALA A 100 12.43 4.18 6.01
CA ALA A 100 12.61 4.17 7.46
C ALA A 100 11.28 4.13 8.21
N ASP A 101 10.26 4.85 7.74
CA ASP A 101 8.94 4.82 8.37
C ASP A 101 8.16 3.55 8.02
N LEU A 102 8.37 2.97 6.83
CA LEU A 102 7.84 1.65 6.48
C LEU A 102 8.39 0.55 7.40
N ASP A 103 9.70 0.54 7.68
CA ASP A 103 10.28 -0.42 8.63
C ASP A 103 9.66 -0.28 10.04
N LYS A 104 9.45 0.96 10.52
CA LYS A 104 8.74 1.20 11.79
C LYS A 104 7.31 0.65 11.74
N LEU A 105 6.56 0.94 10.67
CA LEU A 105 5.18 0.49 10.51
C LEU A 105 5.09 -1.04 10.53
N TRP A 106 5.92 -1.72 9.75
CA TRP A 106 5.96 -3.19 9.72
C TRP A 106 6.27 -3.79 11.09
N ARG A 107 7.32 -3.29 11.76
CA ARG A 107 7.66 -3.75 13.11
C ARG A 107 6.54 -3.51 14.11
N ALA A 108 5.87 -2.36 14.04
CA ALA A 108 4.77 -2.02 14.95
C ALA A 108 3.53 -2.91 14.74
N VAL A 109 3.16 -3.20 13.49
CA VAL A 109 2.04 -4.10 13.17
C VAL A 109 2.32 -5.51 13.72
N PHE A 110 3.51 -6.06 13.45
CA PHE A 110 3.86 -7.42 13.88
C PHE A 110 4.18 -7.53 15.38
N ALA A 111 4.49 -6.41 16.04
CA ALA A 111 4.59 -6.35 17.49
C ALA A 111 3.22 -6.22 18.19
N GLY A 112 2.11 -6.13 17.46
CA GLY A 112 0.77 -5.97 18.03
C GLY A 112 0.50 -4.57 18.60
N HIS A 113 1.25 -3.55 18.16
CA HIS A 113 1.07 -2.17 18.63
C HIS A 113 -0.04 -1.43 17.88
N VAL A 114 -0.47 -1.94 16.73
CA VAL A 114 -1.49 -1.33 15.86
C VAL A 114 -2.81 -2.09 15.91
N LEU A 115 -2.73 -3.42 15.99
CA LEU A 115 -3.88 -4.31 15.93
C LEU A 115 -3.97 -5.10 17.24
N SER A 116 -5.18 -5.29 17.75
CA SER A 116 -5.41 -6.30 18.79
C SER A 116 -4.97 -7.68 18.30
N GLU A 117 -4.64 -8.59 19.21
CA GLU A 117 -4.20 -9.96 18.86
C GLU A 117 -5.13 -10.63 17.85
N ASN A 118 -6.45 -10.59 18.09
CA ASN A 118 -7.44 -11.18 17.19
C ASN A 118 -7.43 -10.53 15.80
N MET A 119 -7.24 -9.22 15.71
CA MET A 119 -7.16 -8.50 14.45
C MET A 119 -5.84 -8.77 13.72
N LEU A 120 -4.73 -8.89 14.45
CA LEU A 120 -3.44 -9.27 13.86
C LEU A 120 -3.53 -10.68 13.26
N GLN A 121 -4.09 -11.65 13.98
CA GLN A 121 -4.31 -12.99 13.43
C GLN A 121 -5.20 -12.98 12.18
N ALA A 122 -6.25 -12.15 12.17
CA ALA A 122 -7.10 -11.97 10.99
C ALA A 122 -6.37 -11.33 9.80
N PHE A 123 -5.53 -10.33 10.07
CA PHE A 123 -4.69 -9.64 9.08
C PHE A 123 -3.67 -10.58 8.43
N LEU A 124 -3.04 -11.44 9.23
CA LEU A 124 -1.99 -12.38 8.81
C LEU A 124 -2.52 -13.64 8.11
N LYS A 125 -3.81 -13.95 8.28
CA LYS A 125 -4.47 -15.13 7.71
C LYS A 125 -4.69 -14.97 6.20
N PRO A 126 -4.31 -15.98 5.38
CA PRO A 126 -4.70 -16.05 3.97
C PRO A 126 -6.23 -16.00 3.82
N GLN A 127 -6.75 -15.01 3.09
CA GLN A 127 -8.19 -14.93 2.77
C GLN A 127 -8.48 -15.63 1.44
N VAL A 128 -7.55 -15.54 0.48
CA VAL A 128 -7.66 -16.20 -0.81
C VAL A 128 -6.29 -16.58 -1.37
N MET A 129 -6.19 -17.79 -1.93
CA MET A 129 -5.00 -18.23 -2.65
C MET A 129 -5.01 -17.65 -4.07
N ARG A 130 -3.89 -17.08 -4.49
CA ARG A 130 -3.69 -16.55 -5.85
C ARG A 130 -2.89 -17.52 -6.73
N ASN A 131 -2.03 -18.32 -6.11
CA ASN A 131 -1.30 -19.44 -6.71
C ASN A 131 -0.89 -20.41 -5.58
N GLU A 132 0.00 -21.37 -5.84
CA GLU A 132 0.41 -22.39 -4.87
C GLU A 132 1.05 -21.82 -3.59
N ARG A 133 1.74 -20.67 -3.69
CA ARG A 133 2.54 -20.08 -2.60
C ARG A 133 2.12 -18.65 -2.24
N GLY A 134 1.37 -18.00 -3.11
CA GLY A 134 0.95 -16.61 -2.98
C GLY A 134 -0.52 -16.51 -2.59
N SER A 135 -0.81 -15.68 -1.59
CA SER A 135 -2.16 -15.39 -1.13
C SER A 135 -2.39 -13.89 -0.94
N TYR A 136 -3.66 -13.52 -0.78
CA TYR A 136 -4.07 -12.17 -0.39
C TYR A 136 -4.83 -12.23 0.93
N GLY A 137 -4.46 -11.33 1.84
CA GLY A 137 -5.06 -11.16 3.16
C GLY A 137 -6.01 -9.96 3.21
N LEU A 138 -6.14 -9.37 4.40
CA LEU A 138 -6.85 -8.11 4.59
C LEU A 138 -5.97 -6.93 4.18
N GLY A 139 -5.88 -6.69 2.86
CA GLY A 139 -5.13 -5.57 2.29
C GLY A 139 -3.62 -5.78 2.18
N ILE A 140 -3.15 -7.02 2.30
CA ILE A 140 -1.74 -7.36 2.18
C ILE A 140 -1.52 -8.63 1.36
N TYR A 141 -0.46 -8.66 0.56
CA TYR A 141 -0.03 -9.90 -0.09
C TYR A 141 0.80 -10.73 0.87
N ARG A 142 0.71 -12.04 0.72
CA ARG A 142 1.52 -13.01 1.46
C ARG A 142 2.15 -14.01 0.49
N TYR A 143 3.38 -14.39 0.77
CA TYR A 143 4.09 -15.44 0.05
C TYR A 143 4.73 -16.42 1.03
N ASP A 144 4.48 -17.71 0.84
CA ASP A 144 4.96 -18.80 1.68
C ASP A 144 6.02 -19.62 0.93
N ASN A 145 7.27 -19.62 1.43
CA ASN A 145 8.39 -20.33 0.80
C ASN A 145 9.02 -21.37 1.75
N GLY A 146 8.40 -22.55 1.85
CA GLY A 146 9.03 -23.76 2.42
C GLY A 146 9.61 -23.64 3.84
N GLY A 147 9.20 -22.63 4.62
CA GLY A 147 9.75 -22.33 5.95
C GLY A 147 9.88 -20.85 6.28
N SER A 148 9.78 -19.96 5.27
CA SER A 148 9.73 -18.50 5.48
C SER A 148 8.43 -17.91 4.95
N THR A 149 7.88 -16.92 5.66
CA THR A 149 6.71 -16.16 5.21
C THR A 149 7.13 -14.72 4.89
N ALA A 150 6.66 -14.19 3.77
CA ALA A 150 6.84 -12.78 3.43
C ALA A 150 5.48 -12.10 3.31
N TYR A 151 5.37 -10.90 3.86
CA TYR A 151 4.21 -10.03 3.70
C TYR A 151 4.62 -8.80 2.91
N TYR A 152 3.89 -8.45 1.86
CA TYR A 152 4.29 -7.37 0.97
C TYR A 152 3.12 -6.57 0.42
N ALA A 153 3.44 -5.34 0.04
CA ALA A 153 2.57 -4.45 -0.71
C ALA A 153 3.32 -3.96 -1.94
N VAL A 154 2.59 -3.78 -3.03
CA VAL A 154 3.07 -3.17 -4.26
C VAL A 154 2.19 -1.98 -4.59
N GLY A 155 2.75 -0.99 -5.28
CA GLY A 155 2.04 0.19 -5.74
C GLY A 155 2.62 0.66 -7.07
N GLY A 156 1.76 1.17 -7.94
CA GLY A 156 2.16 1.69 -9.23
C GLY A 156 1.12 2.71 -9.69
N ASP A 157 1.60 3.86 -10.10
CA ASP A 157 0.82 4.99 -10.61
C ASP A 157 1.65 5.68 -11.68
N SER A 158 1.07 6.59 -12.45
CA SER A 158 1.86 7.33 -13.44
C SER A 158 3.01 8.08 -12.77
N GLY A 159 4.24 7.72 -13.14
CA GLY A 159 5.47 8.26 -12.56
C GLY A 159 5.79 7.83 -11.12
N VAL A 160 5.23 6.72 -10.64
CA VAL A 160 5.50 6.13 -9.33
C VAL A 160 5.53 4.61 -9.41
N ASP A 161 6.52 3.98 -8.78
CA ASP A 161 6.54 2.54 -8.58
C ASP A 161 7.02 2.21 -7.16
N PHE A 162 6.49 1.15 -6.57
CA PHE A 162 6.69 0.87 -5.15
C PHE A 162 6.58 -0.62 -4.85
N PHE A 163 7.49 -1.09 -3.99
CA PHE A 163 7.18 -2.22 -3.13
C PHE A 163 7.70 -2.02 -1.71
N THR A 164 7.09 -2.75 -0.79
CA THR A 164 7.66 -3.05 0.51
C THR A 164 7.37 -4.50 0.86
N VAL A 165 8.34 -5.17 1.46
CA VAL A 165 8.22 -6.54 1.97
C VAL A 165 8.78 -6.61 3.38
N TYR A 166 8.13 -7.40 4.22
CA TYR A 166 8.59 -7.73 5.55
C TYR A 166 8.66 -9.24 5.72
N PHE A 167 9.78 -9.68 6.28
CA PHE A 167 10.06 -11.07 6.62
C PHE A 167 10.05 -11.22 8.15
N PRO A 168 8.93 -11.69 8.76
CA PRO A 168 8.76 -11.68 10.21
C PRO A 168 9.77 -12.54 10.96
N GLU A 169 10.18 -13.67 10.37
CA GLU A 169 11.12 -14.61 10.98
C GLU A 169 12.51 -13.98 11.13
N GLN A 170 12.95 -13.19 10.15
CA GLN A 170 14.25 -12.49 10.14
C GLN A 170 14.15 -11.06 10.71
N LYS A 171 12.93 -10.53 10.86
CA LYS A 171 12.66 -9.12 11.24
C LYS A 171 13.33 -8.12 10.30
N VAL A 172 13.29 -8.43 9.01
CA VAL A 172 13.86 -7.63 7.93
C VAL A 172 12.76 -6.99 7.11
N THR A 173 12.88 -5.69 6.89
CA THR A 173 12.07 -4.93 5.93
C THR A 173 12.94 -4.59 4.72
N ALA A 174 12.42 -4.77 3.51
CA ALA A 174 13.01 -4.24 2.30
C ALA A 174 11.95 -3.44 1.53
N SER A 175 12.32 -2.25 1.06
CA SER A 175 11.42 -1.38 0.32
C SER A 175 12.17 -0.70 -0.82
N ALA A 176 11.52 -0.54 -1.96
CA ALA A 176 11.99 0.32 -3.04
C ALA A 176 10.86 1.26 -3.45
N MET A 177 11.23 2.51 -3.71
CA MET A 177 10.32 3.56 -4.19
C MET A 177 10.99 4.20 -5.40
N GLY A 178 10.33 4.12 -6.54
CA GLY A 178 10.67 4.82 -7.78
C GLY A 178 9.79 6.03 -7.94
N ASN A 179 10.38 7.19 -8.23
CA ASN A 179 9.65 8.41 -8.61
C ASN A 179 9.56 8.57 -10.13
N SER A 180 9.52 7.43 -10.82
CA SER A 180 9.23 7.26 -12.24
C SER A 180 8.58 5.88 -12.42
N GLU A 181 8.20 5.53 -13.64
CA GLU A 181 7.67 4.19 -13.97
C GLU A 181 8.77 3.11 -14.03
N ILE A 182 9.78 3.21 -13.16
CA ILE A 182 10.84 2.22 -13.05
C ILE A 182 10.26 0.95 -12.44
N ASN A 183 10.36 -0.18 -13.14
CA ASN A 183 9.81 -1.43 -12.65
C ASN A 183 10.63 -1.99 -11.48
N THR A 184 10.14 -1.84 -10.25
CA THR A 184 10.77 -2.38 -9.03
C THR A 184 10.44 -3.86 -8.79
N TYR A 185 9.46 -4.42 -9.51
CA TYR A 185 8.98 -5.79 -9.33
C TYR A 185 10.08 -6.87 -9.48
N PRO A 186 11.08 -6.77 -10.37
CA PRO A 186 12.18 -7.72 -10.43
C PRO A 186 12.98 -7.83 -9.12
N LEU A 187 13.16 -6.72 -8.39
CA LEU A 187 13.85 -6.73 -7.10
C LEU A 187 13.01 -7.45 -6.04
N LEU A 188 11.71 -7.18 -5.99
CA LEU A 188 10.79 -7.90 -5.11
C LEU A 188 10.80 -9.40 -5.41
N ASN A 189 10.75 -9.79 -6.69
CA ASN A 189 10.79 -11.19 -7.08
C ASN A 189 12.08 -11.87 -6.61
N ALA A 190 13.24 -11.24 -6.81
CA ALA A 190 14.51 -11.80 -6.35
C ALA A 190 14.49 -12.06 -4.84
N MET A 191 13.84 -11.20 -4.05
CA MET A 191 13.71 -11.40 -2.60
C MET A 191 12.71 -12.49 -2.21
N LEU A 192 11.67 -12.72 -3.01
CA LEU A 192 10.62 -13.70 -2.70
C LEU A 192 10.94 -15.12 -3.20
N PHE A 193 11.60 -15.24 -4.35
CA PHE A 193 11.74 -16.51 -5.07
C PHE A 193 13.16 -17.06 -5.07
N ASP A 194 14.18 -16.22 -4.90
CA ASP A 194 15.60 -16.62 -5.02
C ASP A 194 16.30 -16.77 -3.64
N ILE A 195 15.55 -16.69 -2.52
CA ILE A 195 16.04 -16.86 -1.14
C ILE A 195 15.46 -18.13 -0.51
#